data_AF-A0A2V7R8U1-F1
#
_entry.id   AF-A0A2V7R8U1-F1
#
_cell.length_a   1.000
_cell.length_b   1.000
_cell.length_c   1.000
_cell.angle_alpha   90.00
_cell.angle_beta   90.00
_cell.angle_gamma   90.00
#
_symmetry.space_group_name_H-M   'P 1'
#
loop_
_entity.id
_entity.type
_entity.pdbx_description
1 polymer ?
#
loop_
_entity_poly.entity_id
_entity_poly.type
_entity_poly.pdbx_seq_one_letter_code
_entity_poly.pdbx_strand_id
1 'polypeptide(L)'
;MQAHPAVVSAPSLSARRALAAALGVALVALAAQIAIPLPGTPVPMTLQPLAVLLVGGWLGARLGAGSLVCYLALGAAGFPVFTPYGLPGVARLLGPTGGYLLAYPVAAFAVGRLAGDGARWGRVTVAVFTGLALIHLGGLAQLLILTGSATGALRLGTLPFLIGDLVKVTIAVLVLQPTVSPVRARL
;
A
#
# COMPACT_ATOMS: atom_id res chain seq x y z
N MET A 1 -16.92 51.12 7.13
CA MET A 1 -17.27 49.68 7.04
C MET A 1 -15.96 48.89 6.99
N GLN A 2 -15.40 48.53 8.15
CA GLN A 2 -14.12 47.81 8.22
C GLN A 2 -14.38 46.31 8.04
N ALA A 3 -13.90 45.73 6.94
CA ALA A 3 -13.93 44.30 6.71
C ALA A 3 -12.86 43.65 7.62
N HIS A 4 -13.29 42.96 8.67
CA HIS A 4 -12.40 42.08 9.44
C HIS A 4 -11.92 40.97 8.48
N PRO A 5 -10.62 40.84 8.21
CA PRO A 5 -10.13 39.74 7.39
C PRO A 5 -10.48 38.44 8.12
N ALA A 6 -11.23 37.56 7.47
CA ALA A 6 -11.56 36.25 8.01
C ALA A 6 -10.26 35.50 8.29
N VAL A 7 -9.90 35.37 9.56
CA VAL A 7 -8.74 34.57 9.98
C VAL A 7 -9.08 33.12 9.68
N VAL A 8 -8.57 32.60 8.57
CA VAL A 8 -8.71 31.17 8.24
C VAL A 8 -7.94 30.39 9.30
N SER A 9 -8.67 29.80 10.25
CA SER A 9 -8.10 28.96 11.29
C SER A 9 -7.40 27.74 10.68
N ALA A 10 -6.27 27.34 11.27
CA ALA A 10 -5.56 26.14 10.83
C ALA A 10 -6.48 24.91 10.96
N PRO A 11 -6.48 23.98 9.99
CA PRO A 11 -7.33 22.80 10.04
C PRO A 11 -7.00 21.95 11.28
N SER A 12 -8.05 21.40 11.89
CA SER A 12 -7.95 20.55 13.08
C SER A 12 -7.12 19.29 12.82
N LEU A 13 -6.58 18.68 13.88
CA LEU A 13 -5.80 17.45 13.79
C LEU A 13 -6.59 16.33 13.08
N SER A 14 -7.87 16.19 13.41
CA SER A 14 -8.76 15.20 12.80
C SER A 14 -8.93 15.45 11.30
N ALA A 15 -9.10 16.70 10.87
CA ALA A 15 -9.19 17.06 9.46
C ALA A 15 -7.90 16.73 8.70
N ARG A 16 -6.73 17.01 9.29
CA ARG A 16 -5.42 16.66 8.71
C ARG A 16 -5.24 15.16 8.54
N ARG A 17 -5.61 14.37 9.56
CA ARG A 17 -5.55 12.91 9.50
C ARG A 17 -6.49 12.33 8.45
N ALA A 18 -7.72 12.86 8.36
CA ALA A 18 -8.68 12.44 7.34
C ALA A 18 -8.16 12.75 5.93
N LEU A 19 -7.63 13.95 5.71
CA LEU A 19 -7.01 14.33 4.44
C LEU A 19 -5.80 13.44 4.10
N ALA A 20 -4.90 13.21 5.06
CA ALA A 20 -3.76 12.34 4.87
C ALA A 20 -4.18 10.90 4.55
N ALA A 21 -5.24 10.41 5.19
CA ALA A 21 -5.77 9.09 4.89
C ALA A 21 -6.33 9.00 3.47
N ALA A 22 -7.09 10.02 3.03
CA ALA A 22 -7.62 10.12 1.67
C ALA A 22 -6.50 10.23 0.62
N LEU A 23 -5.45 11.00 0.90
CA LEU A 23 -4.26 11.07 0.04
C LEU A 23 -3.53 9.73 -0.03
N GLY A 24 -3.46 8.97 1.07
CA GLY A 24 -2.92 7.62 1.08
C GLY A 24 -3.73 6.67 0.19
N VAL A 25 -5.06 6.73 0.26
CA VAL A 25 -5.96 5.98 -0.63
C VAL A 25 -5.71 6.36 -2.09
N ALA A 26 -5.68 7.66 -2.39
CA ALA A 26 -5.49 8.18 -3.74
C ALA A 26 -4.12 7.76 -4.31
N LEU A 27 -3.05 7.82 -3.50
CA LEU A 27 -1.72 7.40 -3.91
C LEU A 27 -1.70 5.92 -4.33
N VAL A 28 -2.31 5.03 -3.54
CA VAL A 28 -2.38 3.61 -3.87
C VAL A 28 -3.25 3.35 -5.10
N ALA A 29 -4.37 4.07 -5.23
CA ALA A 29 -5.25 3.97 -6.39
C ALA A 29 -4.57 4.40 -7.69
N LEU A 30 -3.82 5.51 -7.67
CA LEU A 30 -3.05 5.99 -8.83
C LEU A 30 -1.90 5.02 -9.15
N ALA A 31 -1.19 4.52 -8.14
CA ALA A 31 -0.15 3.52 -8.32
C ALA A 31 -0.67 2.18 -8.88
N ALA A 32 -1.96 1.87 -8.66
CA ALA A 32 -2.63 0.71 -9.26
C ALA A 32 -2.82 0.81 -10.77
N GLN A 33 -2.91 2.03 -11.29
CA GLN A 33 -3.09 2.26 -12.72
C GLN A 33 -1.77 2.08 -13.49
N ILE A 34 -0.63 2.25 -12.81
CA ILE A 34 0.69 1.97 -13.38
C ILE A 34 0.93 0.46 -13.24
N ALA A 35 0.47 -0.28 -14.25
CA ALA A 35 0.43 -1.74 -14.26
C ALA A 35 0.90 -2.31 -15.60
N ILE A 36 1.75 -3.34 -15.54
CA ILE A 36 2.27 -4.06 -16.71
C ILE A 36 1.86 -5.53 -16.55
N PRO A 37 0.98 -6.06 -17.42
CA PRO A 37 0.69 -7.49 -17.47
C PRO A 37 1.97 -8.26 -17.80
N LEU A 38 2.25 -9.31 -17.03
CA LEU A 38 3.41 -10.16 -17.29
C LEU A 38 2.95 -11.45 -18.01
N PRO A 39 3.69 -11.91 -19.03
CA PRO A 39 3.38 -13.19 -19.66
C PRO A 39 3.56 -14.33 -18.64
N GLY A 40 2.67 -15.31 -18.68
CA GLY A 40 2.76 -16.51 -17.84
C GLY A 40 2.28 -16.35 -16.40
N THR A 41 1.72 -15.20 -15.99
CA THR A 41 1.04 -15.03 -14.70
C THR A 41 -0.26 -14.23 -14.82
N PRO A 42 -1.31 -14.57 -14.05
CA PRO A 42 -2.54 -13.79 -14.00
C PRO A 42 -2.42 -12.50 -13.16
N VAL A 43 -1.27 -12.26 -12.52
CA VAL A 43 -1.03 -11.10 -11.64
C VAL A 43 -0.20 -10.05 -12.41
N PRO A 44 -0.72 -8.84 -12.64
CA PRO A 44 0.06 -7.77 -13.26
C PRO A 44 1.12 -7.22 -12.30
N MET A 45 2.25 -6.77 -12.83
CA MET A 45 3.21 -5.99 -12.04
C MET A 45 2.72 -4.55 -11.92
N THR A 46 2.50 -4.07 -10.70
CA THR A 46 2.01 -2.69 -10.45
C THR A 46 2.92 -1.92 -9.51
N LEU A 47 2.70 -0.60 -9.38
CA LEU A 47 3.35 0.22 -8.34
C LEU A 47 2.60 0.20 -6.99
N GLN A 48 1.50 -0.54 -6.86
CA GLN A 48 0.70 -0.55 -5.62
C GLN A 48 1.50 -0.99 -4.40
N PRO A 49 2.33 -2.06 -4.43
CA PRO A 49 3.08 -2.46 -3.25
C PRO A 49 4.01 -1.35 -2.76
N LEU A 50 4.64 -0.60 -3.66
CA LEU A 50 5.45 0.58 -3.30
C LEU A 50 4.59 1.62 -2.56
N ALA A 51 3.44 1.99 -3.12
CA ALA A 51 2.55 2.96 -2.49
C ALA A 51 2.07 2.50 -1.11
N VAL A 52 1.74 1.21 -0.93
CA VAL A 52 1.31 0.64 0.35
C VAL A 52 2.41 0.76 1.41
N LEU A 53 3.66 0.46 1.03
CA LEU A 53 4.82 0.59 1.91
C LEU A 53 5.04 2.06 2.33
N LEU A 54 4.94 2.98 1.38
CA LEU A 54 5.06 4.42 1.63
C LEU A 54 3.94 4.93 2.55
N VAL A 55 2.69 4.56 2.29
CA VAL A 55 1.52 4.96 3.10
C VAL A 55 1.64 4.44 4.54
N GLY A 56 2.04 3.18 4.73
CA GLY A 56 2.29 2.63 6.06
C GLY A 56 3.39 3.38 6.80
N GLY A 57 4.50 3.67 6.09
CA GLY A 57 5.61 4.45 6.63
C GLY A 57 5.21 5.86 7.04
N TRP A 58 4.55 6.61 6.17
CA TRP A 58 4.18 8.01 6.39
C TRP A 58 3.04 8.21 7.39
N LEU A 59 1.99 7.40 7.32
CA LEU A 59 0.80 7.58 8.16
C LEU A 59 0.89 6.83 9.50
N GLY A 60 1.90 5.97 9.66
CA GLY A 60 2.04 5.14 10.85
C GLY A 60 1.04 3.98 10.88
N ALA A 61 1.13 3.17 11.93
CA ALA A 61 0.51 1.85 11.96
C ALA A 61 -1.02 1.90 11.80
N ARG A 62 -1.70 2.75 12.58
CA ARG A 62 -3.18 2.79 12.63
C ARG A 62 -3.78 3.54 11.43
N LEU A 63 -3.29 4.75 11.15
CA LEU A 63 -3.84 5.57 10.08
C LEU A 63 -3.49 5.00 8.71
N GLY A 64 -2.27 4.47 8.53
CA GLY A 64 -1.88 3.73 7.34
C GLY A 64 -2.81 2.54 7.09
N ALA A 65 -2.92 1.61 8.05
CA ALA A 65 -3.82 0.46 7.90
C ALA A 65 -5.27 0.87 7.61
N GLY A 66 -5.78 1.90 8.30
CA GLY A 66 -7.11 2.46 8.05
C GLY A 66 -7.29 2.97 6.62
N SER A 67 -6.29 3.67 6.06
CA SER A 67 -6.30 4.06 4.64
C SER A 67 -6.41 2.86 3.71
N LEU A 68 -5.67 1.79 3.98
CA LEU A 68 -5.72 0.60 3.12
C LEU A 68 -7.04 -0.17 3.28
N VAL A 69 -7.68 -0.14 4.45
CA VAL A 69 -9.05 -0.65 4.60
C VAL A 69 -10.04 0.17 3.77
N CYS A 70 -9.95 1.51 3.80
CA CYS A 70 -10.77 2.38 2.95
C CYS A 70 -10.54 2.12 1.46
N TYR A 71 -9.28 1.92 1.05
CA TYR A 71 -8.92 1.56 -0.32
C TYR A 71 -9.60 0.26 -0.77
N LEU A 72 -9.58 -0.78 0.07
CA LEU A 72 -10.25 -2.04 -0.20
C LEU A 72 -11.77 -1.88 -0.24
N ALA A 73 -12.36 -1.11 0.67
CA ALA A 73 -13.79 -0.86 0.71
C ALA A 73 -14.29 -0.17 -0.57
N LEU A 74 -13.57 0.85 -1.05
CA LEU A 74 -13.89 1.53 -2.30
C LEU A 74 -13.82 0.58 -3.50
N GLY A 75 -12.74 -0.20 -3.60
CA GLY A 75 -12.59 -1.16 -4.69
C GLY A 75 -13.63 -2.27 -4.64
N ALA A 76 -13.98 -2.76 -3.44
CA ALA A 76 -15.04 -3.74 -3.25
C ALA A 76 -16.42 -3.20 -3.64
N ALA A 77 -16.68 -1.92 -3.36
CA ALA A 77 -17.90 -1.21 -3.78
C ALA A 77 -17.96 -0.92 -5.29
N GLY A 78 -16.93 -1.28 -6.06
CA GLY A 78 -16.92 -1.17 -7.52
C GLY A 78 -16.27 0.09 -8.07
N PHE A 79 -15.69 0.96 -7.22
CA PHE A 79 -14.92 2.09 -7.71
C PHE A 79 -13.64 1.63 -8.43
N PRO A 80 -13.20 2.30 -9.50
CA PRO A 80 -12.04 1.91 -10.31
C PRO A 80 -10.72 2.29 -9.65
N VAL A 81 -10.48 1.82 -8.41
CA VAL A 81 -9.27 2.09 -7.62
C VAL A 81 -8.25 0.95 -7.67
N PHE A 82 -8.70 -0.24 -8.06
CA PHE A 82 -7.82 -1.39 -8.30
C PHE A 82 -7.14 -1.28 -9.67
N THR A 83 -6.19 -2.18 -9.92
CA THR A 83 -5.54 -2.28 -11.22
C THR A 83 -6.56 -2.56 -12.34
N PRO A 84 -6.38 -2.01 -13.56
CA PRO A 84 -7.29 -2.22 -14.68
C PRO A 84 -7.46 -3.68 -15.11
N TYR A 85 -6.50 -4.56 -14.78
CA TYR A 85 -6.48 -5.94 -15.24
C TYR A 85 -7.19 -6.88 -14.29
N GLY A 86 -8.24 -7.59 -14.75
CA GLY A 86 -8.96 -8.67 -14.06
C GLY A 86 -10.34 -8.28 -13.51
N LEU A 87 -10.88 -9.01 -12.52
CA LEU A 87 -12.27 -8.87 -12.07
C LEU A 87 -12.58 -7.54 -11.35
N PRO A 88 -13.72 -6.88 -11.59
CA PRO A 88 -14.11 -5.67 -10.88
C PRO A 88 -14.67 -5.95 -9.47
N GLY A 89 -14.80 -4.90 -8.66
CA GLY A 89 -15.57 -4.94 -7.42
C GLY A 89 -15.03 -5.93 -6.38
N VAL A 90 -15.93 -6.46 -5.56
CA VAL A 90 -15.63 -7.49 -4.56
C VAL A 90 -15.04 -8.77 -5.17
N ALA A 91 -15.42 -9.12 -6.40
CA ALA A 91 -14.91 -10.31 -7.09
C ALA A 91 -13.38 -10.25 -7.29
N ARG A 92 -12.81 -9.04 -7.36
CA ARG A 92 -11.35 -8.83 -7.34
C ARG A 92 -10.68 -9.53 -6.17
N LEU A 93 -11.29 -9.47 -4.98
CA LEU A 93 -10.72 -9.99 -3.74
C LEU A 93 -10.70 -11.52 -3.68
N LEU A 94 -11.50 -12.18 -4.53
CA LEU A 94 -11.53 -13.63 -4.68
C LEU A 94 -10.64 -14.11 -5.84
N GLY A 95 -10.18 -13.20 -6.71
CA GLY A 95 -9.35 -13.50 -7.88
C GLY A 95 -7.85 -13.61 -7.58
N PRO A 96 -7.00 -13.85 -8.60
CA PRO A 96 -5.56 -14.11 -8.41
C PRO A 96 -4.76 -13.02 -7.67
N THR A 97 -5.25 -11.77 -7.65
CA THR A 97 -4.60 -10.64 -6.99
C THR A 97 -5.17 -10.33 -5.60
N GLY A 98 -6.26 -11.00 -5.19
CA GLY A 98 -6.98 -10.67 -3.96
C GLY A 98 -6.14 -10.79 -2.70
N GLY A 99 -5.25 -11.78 -2.65
CA GLY A 99 -4.43 -12.05 -1.47
C GLY A 99 -3.43 -10.94 -1.19
N TYR A 100 -2.89 -10.33 -2.24
CA TYR A 100 -2.02 -9.15 -2.13
C TYR A 100 -2.81 -7.96 -1.57
N LEU A 101 -3.99 -7.69 -2.15
CA LEU A 101 -4.88 -6.60 -1.74
C LEU A 101 -5.29 -6.74 -0.27
N LEU A 102 -5.74 -7.92 0.13
CA LEU A 102 -6.16 -8.21 1.51
C LEU A 102 -5.01 -8.11 2.52
N ALA A 103 -3.75 -8.29 2.07
CA ALA A 103 -2.58 -8.10 2.91
C ALA A 103 -2.18 -6.63 3.11
N TYR A 104 -2.64 -5.70 2.26
CA TYR A 104 -2.20 -4.29 2.31
C TYR A 104 -2.42 -3.60 3.67
N PRO A 105 -3.56 -3.74 4.36
CA PRO A 105 -3.73 -3.15 5.69
C PRO A 105 -2.71 -3.66 6.72
N VAL A 106 -2.44 -4.98 6.71
CA VAL A 106 -1.51 -5.61 7.66
C VAL A 106 -0.07 -5.22 7.34
N ALA A 107 0.29 -5.18 6.05
CA ALA A 107 1.61 -4.72 5.60
C ALA A 107 1.85 -3.25 5.99
N ALA A 108 0.88 -2.36 5.74
CA ALA A 108 0.99 -0.95 6.11
C ALA A 108 1.07 -0.76 7.63
N PHE A 109 0.30 -1.53 8.41
CA PHE A 109 0.39 -1.55 9.86
C PHE A 109 1.81 -1.91 10.32
N ALA A 110 2.37 -3.00 9.79
CA ALA A 110 3.68 -3.51 10.15
C ALA A 110 4.78 -2.49 9.80
N VAL A 111 4.77 -1.94 8.58
CA VAL A 111 5.72 -0.91 8.16
C VAL A 111 5.64 0.30 9.09
N GLY A 112 4.42 0.79 9.34
CA GLY A 112 4.19 1.94 10.19
C GLY A 112 4.69 1.75 11.61
N ARG A 113 4.50 0.55 12.18
CA ARG A 113 4.95 0.21 13.53
C ARG A 113 6.47 0.03 13.62
N LEU A 114 7.07 -0.65 12.65
CA LEU A 114 8.49 -0.99 12.68
C LEU A 114 9.40 0.20 12.36
N ALA A 115 9.03 1.02 11.37
CA ALA A 115 9.78 2.19 10.96
C ALA A 115 9.95 3.17 12.14
N GLY A 116 8.87 3.39 12.90
CA GLY A 116 8.84 4.32 14.04
C GLY A 116 9.18 5.77 13.65
N ASP A 117 9.20 6.66 14.64
CA ASP A 117 9.33 8.10 14.38
C ASP A 117 10.79 8.58 14.36
N GLY A 118 11.75 7.69 14.58
CA GLY A 118 13.20 7.98 14.59
C GLY A 118 13.96 7.55 13.32
N ALA A 119 13.24 7.20 12.26
CA ALA A 119 13.68 6.96 10.87
C ALA A 119 15.13 6.43 10.66
N ARG A 120 15.60 5.48 11.46
CA ARG A 120 16.93 4.87 11.26
C ARG A 120 16.94 3.96 10.05
N TRP A 121 17.97 4.04 9.19
CA TRP A 121 18.14 3.21 7.99
C TRP A 121 17.76 1.75 8.22
N GLY A 122 18.40 1.09 9.18
CA GLY A 122 18.10 -0.32 9.49
C GLY A 122 16.64 -0.58 9.87
N ARG A 123 16.00 0.32 10.64
CA ARG A 123 14.58 0.13 11.03
C ARG A 123 13.64 0.30 9.86
N VAL A 124 13.84 1.31 9.01
CA VAL A 124 13.01 1.51 7.82
C VAL A 124 13.21 0.39 6.82
N THR A 125 14.44 -0.08 6.61
CA THR A 125 14.73 -1.23 5.75
C THR A 125 13.98 -2.47 6.24
N VAL A 126 14.12 -2.84 7.52
CA VAL A 126 13.40 -3.99 8.10
C VAL A 126 11.89 -3.82 7.99
N ALA A 127 11.38 -2.61 8.24
CA ALA A 127 9.96 -2.31 8.13
C ALA A 127 9.44 -2.55 6.70
N VAL A 128 10.14 -2.00 5.70
CA VAL A 128 9.78 -2.11 4.28
C VAL A 128 9.84 -3.55 3.80
N PHE A 129 10.90 -4.29 4.13
CA PHE A 129 11.00 -5.72 3.78
C PHE A 129 9.92 -6.56 4.46
N THR A 130 9.60 -6.28 5.73
CA THR A 130 8.51 -6.96 6.43
C THR A 130 7.17 -6.70 5.76
N GLY A 131 6.90 -5.46 5.38
CA GLY A 131 5.68 -5.09 4.64
C GLY A 131 5.57 -5.83 3.32
N LEU A 132 6.65 -5.87 2.53
CA LEU A 132 6.68 -6.57 1.25
C LEU A 132 6.46 -8.07 1.45
N ALA A 133 7.13 -8.68 2.43
CA ALA A 133 6.96 -10.09 2.75
C ALA A 133 5.50 -10.43 3.08
N LEU A 134 4.83 -9.61 3.88
CA LEU A 134 3.40 -9.79 4.20
C LEU A 134 2.52 -9.71 2.95
N ILE A 135 2.83 -8.80 2.02
CA ILE A 135 2.12 -8.67 0.73
C ILE A 135 2.26 -9.96 -0.09
N HIS A 136 3.49 -10.49 -0.22
CA HIS A 136 3.72 -11.75 -0.94
C HIS A 136 3.08 -12.95 -0.23
N LEU A 137 3.12 -13.01 1.10
CA LEU A 137 2.50 -14.10 1.85
C LEU A 137 0.99 -14.17 1.59
N GLY A 138 0.29 -13.02 1.60
CA GLY A 138 -1.13 -12.98 1.25
C GLY A 138 -1.38 -13.43 -0.19
N GLY A 139 -0.59 -12.92 -1.13
CA GLY A 139 -0.67 -13.31 -2.54
C GLY A 139 -0.42 -14.79 -2.80
N LEU A 140 0.61 -15.35 -2.18
CA LEU A 140 0.95 -16.77 -2.24
C LEU A 140 -0.14 -17.64 -1.62
N ALA A 141 -0.69 -17.25 -0.46
CA ALA A 141 -1.78 -17.98 0.17
C ALA A 141 -2.99 -18.10 -0.76
N GLN A 142 -3.39 -17.00 -1.42
CA GLN A 142 -4.50 -17.01 -2.36
C GLN A 142 -4.21 -17.83 -3.62
N LEU A 143 -3.02 -17.68 -4.21
CA LEU A 143 -2.65 -18.47 -5.39
C LEU A 143 -2.50 -19.96 -5.05
N LEU A 144 -2.07 -20.31 -3.84
CA LEU A 144 -2.05 -21.69 -3.38
C LEU A 144 -3.47 -22.27 -3.33
N ILE A 145 -4.43 -21.51 -2.79
CA ILE A 145 -5.85 -21.92 -2.78
C ILE A 145 -6.38 -22.10 -4.19
N LEU A 146 -6.09 -21.17 -5.11
CA LEU A 146 -6.61 -21.19 -6.48
C LEU A 146 -5.96 -22.26 -7.37
N THR A 147 -4.70 -22.58 -7.14
CA THR A 147 -3.94 -23.52 -8.01
C THR A 147 -3.74 -24.91 -7.41
N GLY A 148 -3.94 -25.06 -6.10
CA GLY A 148 -3.61 -26.29 -5.37
C GLY A 148 -2.12 -26.64 -5.36
N SER A 149 -1.23 -25.73 -5.78
CA SER A 149 0.20 -26.01 -5.97
C SER A 149 1.06 -24.90 -5.38
N ALA A 150 1.89 -25.24 -4.39
CA ALA A 150 2.86 -24.29 -3.83
C ALA A 150 3.88 -23.82 -4.89
N THR A 151 4.34 -24.75 -5.73
CA THR A 151 5.24 -24.42 -6.86
C THR A 151 4.54 -23.52 -7.88
N GLY A 152 3.27 -23.78 -8.19
CA GLY A 152 2.45 -22.92 -9.04
C GLY A 152 2.31 -21.51 -8.45
N ALA A 153 1.93 -21.41 -7.18
CA ALA A 153 1.79 -20.13 -6.48
C ALA A 153 3.09 -19.31 -6.49
N LEU A 154 4.26 -19.94 -6.26
CA LEU A 154 5.55 -19.27 -6.32
C LEU A 154 5.89 -18.77 -7.72
N ARG A 155 5.70 -19.61 -8.74
CA ARG A 155 5.98 -19.30 -10.15
C ARG A 155 5.09 -18.18 -10.68
N LEU A 156 3.83 -18.14 -10.26
CA LEU A 156 2.87 -17.13 -10.70
C LEU A 156 2.93 -15.85 -9.85
N GLY A 157 3.21 -15.98 -8.56
CA GLY A 157 2.94 -14.94 -7.57
C GLY A 157 4.15 -14.26 -6.93
N THR A 158 5.35 -14.81 -7.04
CA THR A 158 6.52 -14.20 -6.38
C THR A 158 7.71 -14.09 -7.31
N LEU A 159 8.10 -15.19 -7.98
CA LEU A 159 9.26 -15.20 -8.88
C LEU A 159 9.25 -14.09 -9.94
N PRO A 160 8.12 -13.81 -10.63
CA PRO A 160 8.09 -12.78 -11.67
C PRO A 160 8.31 -11.36 -11.15
N PHE A 161 8.10 -11.12 -9.85
CA PHE A 161 8.08 -9.78 -9.28
C PHE A 161 9.38 -9.37 -8.60
N LEU A 162 10.25 -10.33 -8.25
CA LEU A 162 11.45 -10.11 -7.42
C LEU A 162 12.31 -8.93 -7.87
N ILE A 163 12.64 -8.83 -9.15
CA ILE A 163 13.46 -7.74 -9.68
C ILE A 163 12.75 -6.40 -9.48
N GLY A 164 11.47 -6.34 -9.86
CA GLY A 164 10.67 -5.14 -9.68
C GLY A 164 10.49 -4.79 -8.21
N ASP A 165 10.46 -5.77 -7.30
CA ASP A 165 10.26 -5.53 -5.87
C ASP A 165 11.53 -5.05 -5.19
N LEU A 166 12.71 -5.51 -5.62
CA LEU A 166 13.99 -4.94 -5.18
C LEU A 166 14.06 -3.45 -5.51
N VAL A 167 13.63 -3.06 -6.72
CA VAL A 167 13.54 -1.64 -7.11
C VAL A 167 12.56 -0.89 -6.21
N LYS A 168 11.35 -1.43 -6.00
CA LYS A 168 10.33 -0.79 -5.13
C LYS A 168 10.82 -0.64 -3.69
N VAL A 169 11.43 -1.66 -3.11
CA VAL A 169 11.97 -1.61 -1.74
C VAL A 169 13.08 -0.58 -1.63
N THR A 170 13.98 -0.52 -2.61
CA THR A 170 15.04 0.49 -2.66
C THR A 170 14.43 1.89 -2.66
N ILE A 171 13.47 2.16 -3.56
CA ILE A 171 12.78 3.45 -3.61
C ILE A 171 12.07 3.75 -2.29
N ALA A 172 11.33 2.79 -1.73
CA ALA A 172 10.60 2.96 -0.48
C ALA A 172 11.53 3.33 0.67
N VAL A 173 12.67 2.64 0.81
CA VAL A 173 13.66 2.95 1.86
C VAL A 173 14.25 4.34 1.66
N LEU A 174 14.70 4.67 0.45
CA LEU A 174 15.30 5.98 0.14
C LEU A 174 14.34 7.14 0.38
N VAL A 175 13.06 6.95 0.07
CA VAL A 175 12.02 7.95 0.29
C VAL A 175 11.65 8.06 1.77
N LEU A 176 11.39 6.94 2.44
CA LEU A 176 10.92 6.94 3.83
C LEU A 176 12.00 7.39 4.82
N GLN A 177 13.27 7.11 4.54
CA GLN A 177 14.38 7.47 5.42
C GLN A 177 14.38 8.93 5.87
N PRO A 178 14.40 9.92 4.96
CA PRO A 178 14.35 11.33 5.36
C PRO A 178 12.95 11.84 5.70
N THR A 179 11.87 11.14 5.30
CA THR A 179 10.51 11.71 5.32
C THR A 179 9.59 11.18 6.41
N VAL A 180 9.85 10.00 7.00
CA VAL A 180 8.95 9.40 8.00
C VAL A 180 8.73 10.33 9.20
N SER A 181 9.81 10.79 9.83
CA SER A 181 9.73 11.66 11.00
C SER A 181 9.02 13.00 10.72
N PRO A 182 9.41 13.79 9.70
CA PRO A 182 8.78 15.09 9.46
C PRO A 182 7.33 14.99 8.99
N VAL A 183 6.95 13.93 8.25
CA VAL A 183 5.55 13.73 7.84
C VAL A 183 4.69 13.39 9.05
N ARG A 184 5.15 12.47 9.91
CA ARG A 184 4.40 12.06 11.10
C ARG A 184 4.27 13.16 12.14
N ALA A 185 5.28 14.02 12.29
CA ALA A 185 5.20 15.16 13.21
C ALA A 185 4.07 16.16 12.88
N ARG A 186 3.50 16.07 11.67
CA ARG A 186 2.39 16.93 11.21
C ARG A 186 1.01 16.28 11.36
N LEU A 187 0.95 15.01 11.82
CA LEU A 187 -0.25 14.16 11.94
C LEU A 187 -0.46 13.69 13.37
#